data_AF-A0A8T5DVU5-F1
#
_entry.id   AF-A0A8T5DVU5-F1
#
_cell.length_a   1.000
_cell.length_b   1.000
_cell.length_c   1.000
_cell.angle_alpha   90.00
_cell.angle_beta   90.00
_cell.angle_gamma   90.00
#
_symmetry.space_group_name_H-M   'P 1'
#
loop_
_entity.id
_entity.type
_entity.pdbx_description
1 polymer ?
#
loop_
_entity_poly.entity_id
_entity_poly.type
_entity_poly.pdbx_seq_one_letter_code
_entity_poly.pdbx_strand_id
1 'polypeptide(L)'
;MVFGWGKKKKSKAGSVYLLEADFGKGKKKIYTGQTGRSVRTRFGEHIGNVKKRNTTTYTGRAKSVKLLGSVRSTNRFKAEKTIKRMSPASKRRLASSGAKKYKRKRNWY
;
A
#
# COMPACT_ATOMS: atom_id res chain seq x y z
N MET A 1 -22.70 -34.36 -6.83
CA MET A 1 -22.20 -32.99 -6.61
C MET A 1 -20.73 -33.04 -6.24
N VAL A 2 -19.82 -32.66 -7.14
CA VAL A 2 -18.37 -32.69 -6.87
C VAL A 2 -17.98 -31.42 -6.12
N PHE A 3 -17.77 -31.54 -4.81
CA PHE A 3 -17.19 -30.48 -3.98
C PHE A 3 -15.72 -30.28 -4.37
N GLY A 4 -15.48 -29.34 -5.29
CA GLY A 4 -14.13 -28.92 -5.66
C GLY A 4 -13.40 -28.37 -4.45
N TRP A 5 -12.45 -29.13 -3.91
CA TRP A 5 -11.48 -28.65 -2.93
C TRP A 5 -10.78 -27.40 -3.48
N GLY A 6 -11.21 -26.23 -2.97
CA GLY A 6 -10.59 -24.96 -3.29
C GLY A 6 -9.12 -25.00 -2.89
N LYS A 7 -8.23 -25.07 -3.90
CA LYS A 7 -6.77 -24.95 -3.72
C LYS A 7 -6.51 -23.81 -2.73
N LYS A 8 -6.03 -24.12 -1.51
CA LYS A 8 -5.58 -23.10 -0.54
C LYS A 8 -4.58 -22.21 -1.27
N LYS A 9 -5.00 -21.00 -1.67
CA LYS A 9 -4.14 -20.04 -2.39
C LYS A 9 -2.89 -19.83 -1.54
N LYS A 10 -1.75 -20.40 -1.97
CA LYS A 10 -0.46 -20.24 -1.28
C LYS A 10 -0.28 -18.77 -0.94
N SER A 11 -0.06 -18.49 0.35
CA SER A 11 0.18 -17.15 0.86
C SER A 11 1.30 -16.51 0.05
N LYS A 12 0.96 -15.55 -0.83
CA LYS A 12 1.99 -14.83 -1.59
C LYS A 12 2.64 -13.84 -0.65
N ALA A 13 3.92 -14.08 -0.33
CA ALA A 13 4.74 -13.10 0.37
C ALA A 13 4.78 -11.81 -0.46
N GLY A 14 4.82 -10.68 0.24
CA GLY A 14 4.81 -9.38 -0.40
C GLY A 14 4.86 -8.25 0.61
N SER A 15 4.59 -7.05 0.12
CA SER A 15 4.53 -5.85 0.96
C SER A 15 3.17 -5.20 0.82
N VAL A 16 2.60 -4.80 1.94
CA VAL A 16 1.45 -3.90 2.00
C VAL A 16 1.99 -2.50 2.23
N TYR A 17 1.55 -1.54 1.43
CA TYR A 17 2.00 -0.16 1.49
C TYR A 17 0.83 0.79 1.69
N LEU A 18 1.14 1.91 2.32
CA LEU A 18 0.19 2.95 2.68
C LEU A 18 0.59 4.22 1.94
N LEU A 19 -0.34 4.75 1.15
CA LEU A 19 -0.21 6.01 0.43
C LEU A 19 -1.17 7.02 1.03
N GLU A 20 -0.74 8.27 1.13
CA GLU A 20 -1.65 9.40 1.29
C GLU A 20 -1.85 10.02 -0.08
N ALA A 21 -3.09 10.02 -0.55
CA ALA A 21 -3.50 10.68 -1.78
C ALA A 21 -4.14 12.03 -1.41
N ASP A 22 -3.61 13.11 -1.97
CA ASP A 22 -4.15 14.46 -1.81
C ASP A 22 -4.98 14.82 -3.04
N PHE A 23 -6.29 14.99 -2.86
CA PHE A 23 -7.23 15.33 -3.93
C PHE A 23 -7.45 16.85 -4.06
N GLY A 24 -6.70 17.67 -3.32
CA GLY A 24 -6.92 19.10 -3.20
C GLY A 24 -8.04 19.45 -2.22
N LYS A 25 -8.15 20.74 -1.88
CA LYS A 25 -9.13 21.29 -0.93
C LYS A 25 -9.15 20.57 0.43
N GLY A 26 -7.96 20.22 0.95
CA GLY A 26 -7.81 19.53 2.25
C GLY A 26 -8.24 18.06 2.28
N LYS A 27 -8.72 17.50 1.16
CA LYS A 27 -9.18 16.10 1.08
C LYS A 27 -7.99 15.15 0.91
N LYS A 28 -7.37 14.78 2.02
CA LYS A 28 -6.34 13.73 2.08
C LYS A 28 -6.94 12.40 2.46
N LYS A 29 -6.69 11.35 1.67
CA LYS A 29 -7.18 9.99 1.94
C LYS A 29 -6.04 9.00 1.99
N ILE A 30 -6.10 8.10 2.97
CA ILE A 30 -5.12 7.03 3.12
C ILE A 30 -5.57 5.83 2.28
N TYR A 31 -4.80 5.53 1.25
CA TYR A 31 -4.95 4.36 0.42
C TYR A 31 -4.06 3.23 0.92
N THR A 32 -4.61 2.02 1.03
CA THR A 32 -3.86 0.81 1.35
C THR A 32 -3.80 -0.08 0.11
N GLY A 33 -2.59 -0.38 -0.36
CA GLY A 33 -2.37 -1.27 -1.48
C GLY A 33 -1.39 -2.38 -1.11
N GLN A 34 -1.38 -3.45 -1.91
CA GLN A 34 -0.42 -4.53 -1.76
C GLN A 34 0.39 -4.71 -3.05
N THR A 35 1.59 -5.27 -2.89
CA THR A 35 2.46 -5.60 -4.01
C THR A 35 3.25 -6.87 -3.72
N GLY A 36 3.54 -7.64 -4.77
CA GLY A 36 4.54 -8.72 -4.72
C GLY A 36 5.91 -8.26 -5.19
N ARG A 37 5.96 -7.15 -5.93
CA ARG A 37 7.18 -6.48 -6.36
C ARG A 37 7.64 -5.52 -5.26
N SER A 38 8.69 -4.76 -5.54
CA SER A 38 9.13 -3.69 -4.63
C SER A 38 8.04 -2.61 -4.47
N VAL A 39 7.94 -2.04 -3.27
CA VAL A 39 7.02 -0.92 -2.98
C VAL A 39 7.41 0.31 -3.79
N ARG A 40 8.70 0.54 -3.99
CA ARG A 40 9.23 1.68 -4.75
C ARG A 40 8.78 1.64 -6.20
N THR A 41 8.84 0.47 -6.85
CA THR A 41 8.36 0.28 -8.22
C THR A 41 6.86 0.60 -8.33
N ARG A 42 6.03 0.03 -7.45
CA ARG A 42 4.59 0.31 -7.47
C ARG A 42 4.26 1.76 -7.15
N PHE A 43 5.02 2.40 -6.26
CA PHE A 43 4.83 3.82 -5.97
C PHE A 43 5.20 4.70 -7.17
N GLY A 44 6.25 4.37 -7.91
CA GLY A 44 6.61 5.04 -9.16
C GLY A 44 5.48 4.97 -10.20
N GLU A 45 4.84 3.80 -10.35
CA GLU A 45 3.65 3.65 -11.21
C GLU A 45 2.50 4.57 -10.77
N HIS A 46 2.27 4.70 -9.46
CA HIS A 46 1.23 5.61 -8.93
C HIS A 46 1.55 7.08 -9.20
N ILE A 47 2.80 7.52 -9.01
CA ILE A 47 3.22 8.88 -9.36
C ILE A 47 3.04 9.11 -10.86
N GLY A 48 3.44 8.14 -11.69
CA GLY A 48 3.25 8.20 -13.14
C GLY A 48 1.78 8.34 -13.51
N ASN A 49 0.88 7.63 -12.83
CA ASN A 49 -0.56 7.73 -13.06
C ASN A 49 -1.16 9.07 -12.61
N VAL A 50 -0.69 9.65 -11.50
CA VAL A 50 -1.12 10.99 -11.05
C VAL A 50 -0.79 12.08 -12.08
N LYS A 51 0.34 11.94 -12.79
CA LYS A 51 0.73 12.89 -13.84
C LYS A 51 -0.10 12.74 -15.13
N LYS A 52 -0.85 11.65 -15.28
CA LYS A 52 -1.66 11.41 -16.48
C LYS A 52 -3.00 12.13 -16.36
N ARG A 53 -3.29 12.97 -17.35
CA ARG A 53 -4.52 13.80 -17.41
C ARG A 53 -5.82 12.97 -17.53
N ASN A 54 -5.74 11.72 -17.97
CA ASN A 54 -6.90 10.84 -18.21
C ASN A 54 -6.74 9.45 -17.56
N THR A 55 -6.67 9.39 -16.23
CA THR A 55 -6.53 8.14 -15.48
C THR A 55 -7.81 7.79 -14.73
N THR A 56 -8.24 6.53 -14.85
CA THR A 56 -9.39 5.97 -14.12
C THR A 56 -9.01 5.44 -12.74
N THR A 57 -7.72 5.45 -12.39
CA THR A 57 -7.24 4.92 -11.11
C THR A 57 -7.51 5.89 -9.96
N TYR A 58 -7.92 5.34 -8.81
CA TYR A 58 -8.24 6.12 -7.62
C TYR A 58 -7.10 7.06 -7.20
N THR A 59 -5.86 6.54 -7.19
CA THR A 59 -4.65 7.31 -6.87
C THR A 59 -4.29 8.28 -7.98
N GLY A 60 -4.56 7.96 -9.25
CA GLY A 60 -4.27 8.84 -10.36
C GLY A 60 -5.19 10.07 -10.44
N ARG A 61 -6.40 10.00 -9.87
CA ARG A 61 -7.30 11.16 -9.69
C ARG A 61 -6.83 12.13 -8.60
N ALA A 62 -5.83 11.76 -7.81
CA ALA A 62 -5.26 12.63 -6.79
C ALA A 62 -4.32 13.67 -7.44
N LYS A 63 -4.20 14.85 -6.85
CA LYS A 63 -3.23 15.89 -7.25
C LYS A 63 -1.81 15.48 -6.88
N SER A 64 -1.63 14.78 -5.77
CA SER A 64 -0.35 14.22 -5.37
C SER A 64 -0.52 12.95 -4.55
N VAL A 65 0.49 12.09 -4.55
CA VAL A 65 0.54 10.88 -3.72
C VAL A 65 1.85 10.85 -2.95
N LYS A 66 1.76 10.56 -1.65
CA LYS A 66 2.92 10.41 -0.75
C LYS A 66 2.93 9.01 -0.18
N LEU A 67 4.08 8.34 -0.24
CA LEU A 67 4.29 7.08 0.45
C LEU A 67 4.44 7.34 1.96
N LEU A 68 3.51 6.82 2.76
CA LEU A 68 3.58 6.92 4.22
C LEU A 68 4.48 5.84 4.82
N GLY A 69 4.43 4.64 4.25
CA GLY A 69 5.22 3.51 4.74
C GLY A 69 4.80 2.19 4.11
N SER A 70 5.53 1.12 4.46
CA SER A 70 5.17 -0.23 4.04
C SER A 70 5.53 -1.26 5.10
N VAL A 71 4.81 -2.38 5.05
CA VAL A 71 4.98 -3.53 5.93
C VAL A 71 5.10 -4.77 5.06
N ARG A 72 6.22 -5.48 5.22
CA ARG A 72 6.45 -6.77 4.57
C ARG A 72 5.71 -7.85 5.35
N SER A 73 5.00 -8.71 4.64
CA SER A 73 4.24 -9.82 5.23
C SER A 73 4.37 -11.07 4.37
N THR A 74 4.49 -12.22 5.02
CA THR A 74 4.47 -13.54 4.39
C THR A 74 3.11 -13.86 3.77
N ASN A 75 2.04 -13.21 4.26
CA ASN A 75 0.71 -13.25 3.66
C ASN A 75 0.20 -11.82 3.41
N ARG A 76 0.52 -11.28 2.23
CA ARG A 76 0.16 -9.91 1.86
C ARG A 76 -1.37 -9.68 1.79
N PHE A 77 -2.14 -10.68 1.36
CA PHE A 77 -3.60 -10.57 1.23
C PHE A 77 -4.28 -10.45 2.60
N LYS A 78 -3.87 -11.29 3.55
CA LYS A 78 -4.38 -11.21 4.93
C LYS A 78 -3.97 -9.90 5.57
N ALA A 79 -2.71 -9.49 5.42
CA ALA A 79 -2.21 -8.23 5.94
C ALA A 79 -2.95 -7.01 5.36
N GLU A 80 -3.22 -6.98 4.05
CA GLU A 80 -4.00 -5.92 3.41
C GLU A 80 -5.41 -5.84 3.98
N LYS A 81 -6.10 -6.99 4.11
CA LYS A 81 -7.45 -7.06 4.67
C LYS A 81 -7.48 -6.56 6.12
N THR A 82 -6.50 -6.96 6.93
CA THR A 82 -6.35 -6.47 8.30
C THR A 82 -6.14 -4.96 8.31
N ILE A 83 -5.17 -4.45 7.56
CA ILE A 83 -4.83 -3.02 7.53
C ILE A 83 -6.02 -2.20 7.02
N LYS A 84 -6.76 -2.66 6.00
CA LYS A 84 -7.95 -1.97 5.49
C LYS A 84 -9.02 -1.75 6.55
N ARG A 85 -9.23 -2.73 7.44
CA ARG A 85 -10.17 -2.68 8.57
C ARG A 85 -9.71 -1.78 9.71
N MET A 86 -8.44 -1.38 9.75
CA MET A 86 -7.94 -0.48 10.79
C MET A 86 -8.40 0.96 10.56
N SER A 87 -8.55 1.69 11.67
CA SER A 87 -8.81 3.13 11.66
C SER A 87 -7.67 3.91 10.98
N PRO A 88 -7.97 5.08 10.38
CA PRO A 88 -6.96 5.92 9.72
C PRO A 88 -5.76 6.27 10.62
N ALA A 89 -6.00 6.53 11.91
CA ALA A 89 -4.94 6.79 12.89
C ALA A 89 -3.99 5.60 13.04
N SER A 90 -4.53 4.39 13.19
CA SER A 90 -3.74 3.16 13.30
C SER A 90 -2.96 2.86 12.02
N LYS A 91 -3.53 3.15 10.84
CA LYS A 91 -2.82 3.08 9.55
C LYS A 91 -1.61 4.02 9.52
N ARG A 92 -1.77 5.28 9.96
CA ARG A 92 -0.66 6.25 10.04
C ARG A 92 0.43 5.81 11.02
N ARG A 93 0.04 5.28 12.19
CA ARG A 93 0.99 4.71 13.17
C ARG A 93 1.78 3.56 12.56
N LEU A 94 1.09 2.62 11.92
CA LEU A 94 1.71 1.44 11.29
C LEU A 94 2.62 1.83 10.12
N ALA A 95 2.22 2.81 9.31
CA ALA A 95 3.06 3.39 8.28
C ALA A 95 4.32 4.05 8.86
N SER A 96 4.17 4.84 9.92
CA SER A 96 5.27 5.53 10.60
C SER A 96 6.27 4.54 11.22
N SER A 97 5.77 3.47 11.85
CA SER A 97 6.60 2.39 12.39
C SER A 97 7.31 1.60 11.28
N GLY A 98 6.62 1.31 10.18
CA GLY A 98 7.20 0.66 9.00
C GLY A 98 8.30 1.53 8.34
N ALA A 99 8.06 2.83 8.21
CA ALA A 99 9.01 3.80 7.68
C ALA A 99 10.24 3.98 8.60
N LYS A 100 10.04 4.02 9.93
CA LYS A 100 11.15 4.04 10.90
C LYS A 100 11.99 2.76 10.80
N LYS A 101 11.37 1.59 10.68
CA LYS A 101 12.07 0.31 10.51
C LYS A 101 12.86 0.25 9.20
N TYR A 102 12.34 0.85 8.13
CA TYR A 102 13.02 0.95 6.83
C TYR A 102 14.19 1.94 6.85
N LYS A 103 14.05 3.11 7.52
CA LYS A 103 15.16 4.06 7.73
C LYS A 103 16.29 3.45 8.58
N ARG A 104 15.95 2.77 9.68
CA ARG A 104 16.97 2.11 10.54
C ARG A 104 17.80 1.07 9.78
N LYS A 105 17.19 0.34 8.85
CA LYS A 105 17.89 -0.67 8.05
C LYS A 105 18.77 -0.08 6.93
N ARG A 106 18.56 1.18 6.56
CA ARG A 106 19.33 1.90 5.53
C ARG A 106 20.51 2.70 6.12
N ASN A 107 20.50 2.93 7.43
CA ASN A 107 21.57 3.63 8.17
C ASN A 107 22.61 2.66 8.76
N TRP A 108 22.69 1.46 8.20
CA TRP A 108 23.49 0.30 8.64
C TRP A 108 24.33 -0.24 7.47
N TYR A 109 24.79 0.66 6.61
CA TYR A 109 25.79 0.48 5.56
C TYR A 109 26.57 1.79 5.44
#